data_AF-A0A1S1CWE7-F1
#
_entry.id   AF-A0A1S1CWE7-F1
#
_cell.length_a   1.000
_cell.length_b   1.000
_cell.length_c   1.000
_cell.angle_alpha   90.00
_cell.angle_beta   90.00
_cell.angle_gamma   90.00
#
_symmetry.space_group_name_H-M   'P 1'
#
loop_
_entity.id
_entity.type
_entity.pdbx_description
1 polymer ?
#
loop_
_entity_poly.entity_id
_entity_poly.type
_entity_poly.pdbx_seq_one_letter_code
_entity_poly.pdbx_strand_id
1 'polypeptide(L)'
;MNILNIKLASVEQTDLGFEHWIDVTYQAPILKNEYTVKLLLLFDFEIEDDKVIEYLVTTWKYRDLVLHSVRMYEMEREGAKKGQKSRKPL
;
A
#
# COMPACT_ATOMS: atom_id res chain seq x y z
N MET A 1 -8.15 3.18 -8.64
CA MET A 1 -7.84 2.20 -7.57
C MET A 1 -8.90 2.33 -6.51
N ASN A 2 -9.32 1.24 -5.88
CA ASN A 2 -10.23 1.30 -4.73
C ASN A 2 -9.42 1.20 -3.44
N ILE A 3 -9.45 2.23 -2.59
CA ILE A 3 -8.83 2.19 -1.27
C ILE A 3 -9.91 1.73 -0.29
N LEU A 4 -9.66 0.61 0.38
CA LEU A 4 -10.64 -0.08 1.22
C LEU A 4 -10.52 0.35 2.68
N ASN A 5 -9.28 0.59 3.13
CA ASN A 5 -9.01 1.00 4.51
C ASN A 5 -7.71 1.83 4.58
N ILE A 6 -7.71 2.84 5.45
CA ILE A 6 -6.54 3.61 5.85
C ILE A 6 -6.53 3.60 7.37
N LYS A 7 -5.48 3.07 7.99
CA LYS A 7 -5.38 2.96 9.44
C LYS A 7 -4.02 3.48 9.91
N LEU A 8 -4.05 4.48 10.80
CA LEU A 8 -2.86 4.88 11.55
C LEU A 8 -2.47 3.73 12.50
N ALA A 9 -1.30 3.16 12.29
CA ALA A 9 -0.80 2.01 13.04
C ALA A 9 0.02 2.45 14.26
N SER A 10 0.90 3.42 14.09
CA SER A 10 1.66 4.05 15.17
C SER A 10 2.12 5.47 14.77
N VAL A 11 2.38 6.27 15.79
CA VAL A 11 3.12 7.53 15.68
C VAL A 11 4.33 7.41 16.60
N GLU A 12 5.51 7.66 16.06
CA GLU A 12 6.77 7.57 16.80
C GLU A 12 7.54 8.88 16.67
N GLN A 13 7.94 9.47 17.80
CA GLN A 13 8.80 10.65 17.80
C GLN A 13 10.27 10.22 17.74
N THR A 14 10.99 10.75 16.76
CA THR A 14 12.42 10.50 16.52
C THR A 14 13.18 11.83 16.43
N ASP A 15 14.51 11.77 16.35
CA ASP A 15 15.34 12.97 16.12
C ASP A 15 15.06 13.65 14.77
N LEU A 16 14.43 12.95 13.81
CA LEU A 16 14.06 13.47 12.49
C LEU A 16 12.65 14.09 12.45
N GLY A 17 11.87 13.94 13.53
CA GLY A 17 10.47 14.33 13.60
C GLY A 17 9.55 13.15 13.95
N PHE A 18 8.29 13.27 13.57
CA PHE A 18 7.21 12.32 13.85
C PHE A 18 6.99 11.38 12.66
N GLU A 19 7.24 10.10 12.89
CA GLU A 19 6.95 9.01 11.96
C GLU A 19 5.52 8.52 12.16
N HIS A 20 4.65 8.78 11.20
CA HIS A 20 3.30 8.23 11.16
C HIS A 20 3.32 7.01 10.25
N TRP A 21 3.14 5.83 10.83
CA TRP A 21 3.08 4.57 10.11
C TRP A 21 1.63 4.23 9.81
N ILE A 22 1.29 4.11 8.52
CA ILE A 22 -0.09 3.94 8.07
C ILE A 22 -0.22 2.63 7.29
N ASP A 23 -1.13 1.78 7.72
CA ASP A 23 -1.53 0.61 6.96
C ASP A 23 -2.64 0.99 5.98
N VAL A 24 -2.39 0.80 4.69
CA VAL A 24 -3.33 1.08 3.61
C VAL A 24 -3.69 -0.22 2.91
N THR A 25 -4.96 -0.59 2.99
CA THR A 25 -5.52 -1.72 2.25
C THR A 25 -6.20 -1.21 0.99
N TYR A 26 -5.82 -1.74 -0.16
CA TYR A 26 -6.37 -1.33 -1.44
C TYR A 26 -6.55 -2.51 -2.40
N GLN A 27 -7.39 -2.29 -3.41
CA GLN A 27 -7.53 -3.16 -4.57
C GLN A 27 -7.46 -2.31 -5.85
N ALA A 28 -6.54 -2.65 -6.74
CA ALA A 28 -6.50 -2.06 -8.08
C ALA A 28 -7.27 -2.95 -9.07
N PRO A 29 -7.95 -2.38 -10.09
CA PRO A 29 -8.70 -3.18 -11.07
C PRO A 29 -7.86 -4.20 -11.84
N ILE A 30 -6.54 -3.96 -11.95
CA ILE A 30 -5.61 -4.87 -12.62
C ILE A 30 -5.23 -6.08 -11.76
N LEU A 31 -5.50 -6.03 -10.44
CA LEU A 31 -5.11 -7.03 -9.45
C LEU A 31 -6.28 -7.97 -9.14
N LYS A 32 -5.95 -9.25 -8.88
CA LYS A 32 -6.92 -10.24 -8.40
C LYS A 32 -7.07 -10.21 -6.89
N ASN A 33 -5.99 -9.91 -6.17
CA ASN A 33 -5.98 -9.88 -4.71
C ASN A 33 -6.04 -8.44 -4.17
N GLU A 34 -6.45 -8.33 -2.91
CA GLU A 34 -6.27 -7.12 -2.11
C GLU A 34 -4.86 -7.09 -1.53
N TYR A 35 -4.32 -5.89 -1.32
CA TYR A 35 -3.01 -5.69 -0.74
C TYR A 35 -3.06 -4.67 0.38
N THR A 36 -2.40 -5.00 1.49
CA THR A 36 -2.12 -4.07 2.58
C THR A 36 -0.65 -3.68 2.51
N VAL A 37 -0.38 -2.38 2.44
CA VAL A 37 0.97 -1.82 2.47
C VAL A 37 1.13 -0.91 3.67
N LYS A 38 2.33 -0.86 4.23
CA LYS A 38 2.71 0.09 5.27
C LYS A 38 3.40 1.29 4.63
N LEU A 39 2.83 2.48 4.81
CA LEU A 39 3.36 3.76 4.34
C LEU A 39 3.91 4.57 5.52
N LEU A 40 4.94 5.37 5.24
CA LEU A 40 5.49 6.35 6.17
C LEU A 40 5.14 7.77 5.72
N LEU A 41 4.59 8.55 6.65
CA LEU A 41 4.50 10.00 6.60
C LEU A 41 5.40 10.57 7.71
N LEU A 42 6.46 11.27 7.32
CA LEU A 42 7.41 11.89 8.23
C LEU A 42 7.24 13.41 8.20
N PHE A 43 6.98 14.01 9.36
CA PHE A 43 6.79 15.44 9.53
C PHE A 43 7.50 15.94 10.79
N ASP A 44 7.76 17.24 10.89
CA ASP A 44 8.32 17.88 12.09
C ASP A 44 7.31 18.04 13.23
N PHE A 45 6.03 17.74 12.98
CA PHE A 45 4.94 17.74 13.95
C PHE A 45 4.07 16.49 13.87
N GLU A 46 3.37 16.18 14.95
CA GLU A 46 2.36 15.13 15.02
C GLU A 46 1.07 15.57 14.32
N ILE A 47 0.50 14.68 13.50
CA ILE A 47 -0.79 14.83 12.85
C ILE A 47 -1.79 13.97 13.61
N GLU A 48 -2.64 14.60 14.40
CA GLU A 48 -3.67 13.92 15.20
C GLU A 48 -4.98 13.68 14.43
N ASP A 49 -5.24 14.46 13.37
CA ASP A 49 -6.48 14.36 12.61
C ASP A 49 -6.39 13.30 11.49
N ASP A 50 -7.13 12.21 11.68
CA ASP A 50 -7.26 11.12 10.72
C ASP A 50 -7.67 11.58 9.32
N LYS A 51 -8.47 12.66 9.19
CA LYS A 51 -8.89 13.18 7.88
C LYS A 51 -7.76 13.84 7.13
N VAL A 52 -6.81 14.44 7.84
CA VAL A 52 -5.58 14.96 7.22
C VAL A 52 -4.71 13.80 6.75
N ILE A 53 -4.60 12.72 7.53
CA ILE A 53 -3.86 11.51 7.12
C ILE A 53 -4.49 10.86 5.88
N GLU A 54 -5.83 10.69 5.88
CA GLU A 54 -6.57 10.18 4.72
C GLU A 54 -6.30 11.01 3.46
N TYR A 55 -6.33 12.35 3.58
CA TYR A 55 -6.03 13.25 2.47
C TYR A 55 -4.59 13.10 1.96
N LEU A 56 -3.60 13.03 2.85
CA LEU A 56 -2.20 12.86 2.49
C LEU A 56 -1.94 11.52 1.80
N VAL A 57 -2.54 10.43 2.27
CA VAL A 57 -2.45 9.12 1.63
C VAL A 57 -3.07 9.14 0.23
N THR A 58 -4.30 9.65 0.12
CA THR A 58 -5.08 9.63 -1.13
C THR A 58 -4.58 10.61 -2.19
N THR A 59 -3.90 11.68 -1.78
CA THR A 59 -3.41 12.72 -2.70
C THR A 59 -1.92 12.61 -2.94
N TRP A 60 -1.11 12.48 -1.89
CA TRP A 60 0.36 12.56 -2.00
C TRP A 60 0.99 11.18 -2.20
N LYS A 61 0.46 10.13 -1.56
CA LYS A 61 1.00 8.76 -1.67
C LYS A 61 0.32 7.90 -2.73
N TYR A 62 -0.70 8.43 -3.43
CA TYR A 62 -1.43 7.68 -4.44
C TYR A 62 -0.53 7.15 -5.56
N ARG A 63 0.48 7.93 -5.99
CA ARG A 63 1.45 7.49 -7.00
C ARG A 63 2.23 6.25 -6.54
N ASP A 64 2.61 6.19 -5.27
CA ASP A 64 3.34 5.07 -4.70
C ASP A 64 2.47 3.80 -4.68
N LEU A 65 1.18 3.95 -4.33
CA LEU A 65 0.21 2.86 -4.39
C LEU A 65 0.02 2.34 -5.83
N VAL A 66 -0.10 3.25 -6.81
CA VAL A 66 -0.20 2.87 -8.23
C VAL A 66 1.05 2.11 -8.67
N LEU A 67 2.25 2.60 -8.35
CA LEU A 67 3.49 1.92 -8.71
C LEU A 67 3.60 0.53 -8.05
N HIS A 68 3.23 0.43 -6.77
CA HIS A 68 3.16 -0.84 -6.06
C HIS A 68 2.18 -1.81 -6.74
N SER A 69 1.01 -1.32 -7.18
CA SER A 69 0.02 -2.16 -7.87
C SER A 69 0.53 -2.75 -9.19
N VAL A 70 1.36 -2.02 -9.94
CA VAL A 70 1.98 -2.54 -11.17
C VAL A 70 2.95 -3.68 -10.84
N ARG A 71 3.77 -3.53 -9.79
CA ARG A 71 4.68 -4.59 -9.33
C ARG A 71 3.91 -5.84 -8.89
N MET A 72 2.83 -5.66 -8.12
CA MET A 72 2.01 -6.80 -7.68
C MET A 72 1.34 -7.52 -8.84
N TYR A 73 0.92 -6.79 -9.87
CA TYR A 73 0.35 -7.39 -11.08
C TYR A 73 1.35 -8.31 -11.79
N GLU A 74 2.62 -7.89 -11.89
CA GLU A 74 3.69 -8.72 -12.45
C GLU A 74 3.89 -9.99 -11.61
N MET A 75 3.93 -9.85 -10.29
CA MET A 75 4.08 -10.98 -9.37
C MET A 75 2.91 -11.99 -9.45
N GLU A 76 1.66 -11.51 -9.48
CA GLU A 76 0.48 -12.38 -9.63
C GLU A 76 0.55 -13.18 -10.95
N ARG A 77 1.01 -12.54 -12.03
CA ARG A 77 1.16 -13.20 -13.34
C ARG A 77 2.29 -14.21 -13.36
N GLU A 78 3.43 -13.91 -12.74
CA GLU A 78 4.54 -14.86 -12.67
C GLU A 78 4.19 -16.09 -11.84
N GLY A 79 3.53 -15.91 -10.69
CA GLY A 79 3.02 -17.01 -9.88
C GLY A 79 2.06 -17.91 -10.68
N ALA A 80 1.13 -17.29 -11.44
CA ALA A 80 0.22 -18.03 -12.32
C ALA A 80 0.96 -18.83 -13.41
N LYS A 81 1.99 -18.25 -14.03
CA LYS A 81 2.82 -18.95 -15.05
C LYS A 81 3.57 -20.14 -14.47
N LYS A 82 4.10 -20.05 -13.24
CA LYS A 82 4.78 -21.17 -12.57
C LYS A 82 3.81 -22.31 -12.27
N GLY A 83 2.61 -22.00 -11.77
CA GLY A 83 1.56 -22.99 -11.51
C GLY A 83 1.00 -23.67 -12.77
N GLN A 84 1.11 -23.04 -13.95
CA GLN A 84 0.68 -23.63 -15.22
C GLN A 84 1.75 -24.54 -15.84
N LYS A 85 3.04 -24.22 -15.66
CA LYS A 85 4.15 -25.08 -16.11
C LYS A 85 4.23 -26.41 -15.36
N SER A 86 3.87 -26.43 -14.07
CA SER A 86 3.84 -27.66 -13.25
C SER A 86 2.62 -28.55 -13.52
N ARG A 87 1.62 -28.06 -14.26
CA ARG A 87 0.38 -28.78 -14.59
C ARG A 87 0.34 -29.29 -16.04
N LYS A 88 1.47 -29.41 -16.73
CA LYS A 88 1.49 -30.05 -18.06
C LYS A 88 1.13 -31.54 -17.90
N PRO A 89 0.12 -32.05 -18.61
CA PRO A 89 -0.21 -33.47 -18.57
C PRO A 89 0.87 -34.28 -19.29
N LEU A 90 1.17 -35.47 -18.74
CA LEU A 90 1.85 -36.57 -19.44
C LEU A 90 0.96 -37.09 -20.58
#